data_AF-A0A3E0WW37-F1
#
_entry.id   AF-A0A3E0WW37-F1
#
_cell.length_a   1.000
_cell.length_b   1.000
_cell.length_c   1.000
_cell.angle_alpha   90.00
_cell.angle_beta   90.00
_cell.angle_gamma   90.00
#
_symmetry.space_group_name_H-M   'P 1'
#
loop_
_entity.id
_entity.type
_entity.pdbx_description
1 polymer ?
#
loop_
_entity_poly.entity_id
_entity_poly.type
_entity_poly.pdbx_seq_one_letter_code
_entity_poly.pdbx_strand_id
1 'polypeptide(L)'
;MNLSKEERLETINKLIRFISEHGRRFFYSNGTVNLESVNSVAFMKLKNSRIYFVDDYTRREIAVINNYRAWKGFSHGGTLRALILDFAEFIRTGKYTNGNNGYGGLYCPHWGYSDEVQQEIINYAKEIGYLRGAK
;
A
#
# COMPACT_ATOMS: atom_id res chain seq x y z
N MET A 1 -23.19 1.66 3.21
CA MET A 1 -22.79 0.44 3.93
C MET A 1 -21.42 0.66 4.52
N ASN A 2 -21.22 0.39 5.82
CA ASN A 2 -19.87 0.38 6.40
C ASN A 2 -19.21 -0.94 5.96
N LEU A 3 -18.16 -0.85 5.15
CA LEU A 3 -17.38 -2.03 4.73
C LEU A 3 -16.86 -2.79 5.98
N SER A 4 -16.76 -4.10 5.90
CA SER A 4 -16.06 -4.93 6.88
C SER A 4 -14.54 -4.68 6.84
N LYS A 5 -13.80 -5.22 7.80
CA LYS A 5 -12.33 -5.07 7.84
C LYS A 5 -11.67 -5.83 6.68
N GLU A 6 -12.25 -6.96 6.31
CA GLU A 6 -11.85 -7.86 5.24
C GLU A 6 -12.11 -7.21 3.86
N GLU A 7 -13.27 -6.59 3.67
CA GLU A 7 -13.55 -5.86 2.42
C GLU A 7 -12.62 -4.66 2.26
N ARG A 8 -12.32 -3.93 3.34
CA ARG A 8 -11.33 -2.84 3.29
C ARG A 8 -9.92 -3.33 3.00
N LEU A 9 -9.54 -4.49 3.55
CA LEU A 9 -8.27 -5.12 3.23
C LEU A 9 -8.18 -5.46 1.74
N GLU A 10 -9.26 -6.01 1.18
CA GLU A 10 -9.34 -6.33 -0.25
C GLU A 10 -9.23 -5.06 -1.12
N THR A 11 -9.92 -3.97 -0.75
CA THR A 11 -9.76 -2.66 -1.40
C THR A 11 -8.29 -2.21 -1.42
N ILE A 12 -7.59 -2.32 -0.29
CA ILE A 12 -6.17 -1.95 -0.23
C ILE A 12 -5.30 -2.87 -1.08
N ASN A 13 -5.54 -4.19 -1.08
CA ASN A 13 -4.76 -5.11 -1.89
C ASN A 13 -4.96 -4.88 -3.39
N LYS A 14 -6.17 -4.52 -3.83
CA LYS A 14 -6.43 -4.06 -5.21
C LYS A 14 -5.62 -2.82 -5.55
N LEU A 15 -5.58 -1.83 -4.65
CA LEU A 15 -4.81 -0.61 -4.84
C LEU A 15 -3.30 -0.87 -4.90
N ILE A 16 -2.75 -1.69 -4.01
CA ILE A 16 -1.33 -2.05 -4.01
C ILE A 16 -0.97 -2.74 -5.33
N ARG A 17 -1.81 -3.67 -5.79
CA ARG A 17 -1.62 -4.34 -7.09
C ARG A 17 -1.66 -3.35 -8.25
N PHE A 18 -2.59 -2.40 -8.24
CA PHE A 18 -2.65 -1.37 -9.27
C PHE A 18 -1.37 -0.52 -9.29
N ILE A 19 -0.92 -0.04 -8.13
CA ILE A 19 0.32 0.74 -8.01
C ILE A 19 1.55 -0.04 -8.51
N SER A 20 1.56 -1.37 -8.32
CA SER A 20 2.67 -2.23 -8.73
C SER A 20 2.74 -2.52 -10.23
N GLU A 21 1.65 -2.22 -10.94
CA GLU A 21 1.54 -2.33 -12.40
C GLU A 21 1.77 -0.98 -13.10
N HIS A 22 1.80 0.15 -12.37
CA HIS A 22 1.86 1.51 -12.94
C HIS A 22 3.13 2.29 -12.53
N GLY A 23 3.53 3.23 -13.38
CA GLY A 23 4.67 4.12 -13.16
C GLY A 23 5.97 3.37 -12.84
N ARG A 24 6.58 3.71 -11.70
CA ARG A 24 7.80 3.06 -11.18
C ARG A 24 7.58 1.65 -10.62
N ARG A 25 6.35 1.13 -10.66
CA ARG A 25 5.99 -0.21 -10.19
C ARG A 25 6.36 -0.45 -8.72
N PHE A 26 6.03 0.51 -7.85
CA PHE A 26 6.22 0.33 -6.41
C PHE A 26 5.42 -0.87 -5.91
N PHE A 27 5.89 -1.53 -4.85
CA PHE A 27 5.31 -2.79 -4.36
C PHE A 27 5.47 -3.97 -5.32
N TYR A 28 6.31 -3.86 -6.34
CA TYR A 28 6.70 -4.98 -7.19
C TYR A 28 8.21 -5.14 -7.19
N SER A 29 8.65 -6.39 -7.09
CA SER A 29 10.03 -6.77 -7.37
C SER A 29 10.08 -7.96 -8.30
N ASN A 30 11.14 -7.99 -9.10
CA ASN A 30 11.58 -9.14 -9.85
C ASN A 30 12.92 -9.58 -9.27
N GLY A 31 12.93 -10.71 -8.57
CA GLY A 31 14.13 -11.29 -7.99
C GLY A 31 14.52 -12.59 -8.70
N THR A 32 15.68 -13.13 -8.35
CA THR A 32 16.08 -14.46 -8.80
C THR A 32 16.19 -15.40 -7.61
N VAL A 33 15.48 -16.52 -7.65
CA VAL A 33 15.58 -17.61 -6.66
C VAL A 33 15.93 -18.88 -7.42
N ASN A 34 17.03 -19.55 -7.05
CA ASN A 34 17.50 -20.76 -7.73
C ASN A 34 17.59 -20.62 -9.26
N LEU A 35 18.11 -19.48 -9.74
CA LEU A 35 18.25 -19.13 -11.17
C LEU A 35 16.92 -18.88 -11.92
N GLU A 36 15.78 -18.91 -11.24
CA GLU A 36 14.48 -18.56 -11.82
C GLU A 36 14.07 -17.14 -11.45
N SER A 37 13.57 -16.39 -12.42
CA SER A 37 13.01 -15.06 -12.18
C SER A 37 11.66 -15.20 -11.48
N VAL A 38 11.55 -14.66 -10.27
CA VAL A 38 10.34 -14.70 -9.46
C VAL A 38 9.78 -13.29 -9.35
N ASN A 39 8.61 -13.12 -9.94
CA ASN A 39 7.81 -11.92 -9.80
C ASN A 39 7.11 -11.91 -8.44
N SER A 40 7.12 -10.76 -7.79
CA SER A 40 6.59 -10.60 -6.45
C SER A 40 5.86 -9.27 -6.32
N VAL A 41 4.63 -9.30 -5.81
CA VAL A 41 3.86 -8.11 -5.46
C VAL A 41 3.61 -8.10 -3.96
N ALA A 42 3.76 -6.94 -3.33
CA ALA A 42 3.50 -6.75 -1.92
C ALA A 42 1.99 -6.81 -1.67
N PHE A 43 1.59 -7.17 -0.45
CA PHE A 43 0.18 -7.15 -0.08
C PHE A 43 0.02 -7.04 1.43
N MET A 44 -1.18 -6.67 1.87
CA MET A 44 -1.53 -6.64 3.29
C MET A 44 -2.39 -7.85 3.64
N LYS A 45 -2.29 -8.31 4.88
CA LYS A 45 -3.13 -9.40 5.40
C LYS A 45 -3.52 -9.20 6.86
N LEU A 46 -4.60 -9.86 7.24
CA LEU A 46 -5.05 -9.97 8.63
C LEU A 46 -4.59 -11.30 9.23
N LYS A 47 -4.06 -11.25 10.45
CA LYS A 47 -3.69 -12.44 11.22
C LYS A 47 -3.87 -12.13 12.71
N ASN A 48 -4.69 -12.92 13.40
CA ASN A 48 -5.03 -12.72 14.82
C ASN A 48 -5.45 -11.26 15.13
N SER A 49 -6.36 -10.71 14.31
CA SER A 49 -6.86 -9.33 14.38
C SER A 49 -5.83 -8.22 14.15
N ARG A 50 -4.56 -8.56 13.89
CA ARG A 50 -3.48 -7.63 13.55
C ARG A 50 -3.32 -7.52 12.04
N ILE A 51 -2.81 -6.37 11.61
CA ILE A 51 -2.56 -6.06 10.20
C ILE A 51 -1.07 -6.25 9.93
N TYR A 52 -0.77 -6.97 8.87
CA TYR A 52 0.58 -7.22 8.40
C TYR A 52 0.74 -6.75 6.96
N PHE A 53 1.94 -6.30 6.63
CA PHE A 53 2.40 -6.04 5.27
C PHE A 53 3.40 -7.13 4.90
N VAL A 54 3.23 -7.74 3.74
CA VAL A 54 4.17 -8.70 3.16
C VAL A 54 4.95 -7.98 2.08
N ASP A 55 6.24 -7.78 2.32
CA ASP A 55 7.14 -7.01 1.45
C ASP A 55 7.40 -7.75 0.12
N ASP A 56 7.36 -7.04 -1.00
CA ASP A 56 7.62 -7.63 -2.31
C ASP A 56 9.06 -8.09 -2.47
N TYR A 57 10.05 -7.36 -1.95
CA TYR A 57 11.45 -7.72 -2.16
C TYR A 57 11.93 -8.76 -1.14
N THR A 58 11.76 -8.49 0.16
CA THR A 58 12.25 -9.40 1.19
C THR A 58 11.32 -10.57 1.48
N ARG A 59 10.07 -10.51 1.02
CA ARG A 59 9.00 -11.50 1.28
C ARG A 59 8.67 -11.68 2.76
N ARG A 60 9.14 -10.78 3.62
CA ARG A 60 8.92 -10.86 5.07
C ARG A 60 7.54 -10.35 5.43
N GLU A 61 6.92 -11.03 6.40
CA GLU A 61 5.71 -10.57 7.08
C GLU A 61 6.08 -9.53 8.14
N ILE A 62 5.58 -8.31 8.00
CA ILE A 62 5.91 -7.16 8.84
C ILE A 62 4.65 -6.68 9.54
N ALA A 63 4.66 -6.65 10.87
CA ALA A 63 3.53 -6.13 11.64
C ALA A 63 3.43 -4.60 11.44
N VAL A 64 2.26 -4.14 10.99
CA VAL A 64 2.03 -2.71 10.72
C VAL A 64 1.65 -2.00 12.03
N ILE A 65 2.70 -1.66 12.79
CA ILE A 65 2.60 -0.92 14.06
C ILE A 65 3.28 0.44 13.93
N ASN A 66 2.79 1.43 14.67
CA ASN A 66 3.34 2.79 14.68
C ASN A 66 4.63 2.87 15.52
N ASN A 67 5.67 2.13 15.10
CA ASN A 67 7.01 2.16 15.68
C ASN A 67 8.06 1.90 14.58
N TYR A 68 8.89 2.90 14.27
CA TYR A 68 9.91 2.82 13.21
C TYR A 68 10.87 1.64 13.34
N ARG A 69 11.32 1.34 14.57
CA ARG A 69 12.34 0.31 14.82
C ARG A 69 11.79 -1.12 14.64
N ALA A 70 10.47 -1.28 14.52
CA ALA A 70 9.81 -2.57 14.46
C ALA A 70 9.65 -3.13 13.03
N TRP A 71 9.92 -2.35 11.99
CA TRP A 71 9.70 -2.74 10.59
C TRP A 71 10.92 -3.47 9.99
N LYS A 72 11.46 -4.45 10.71
CA LYS A 72 12.61 -5.24 10.24
C LYS A 72 12.22 -6.01 8.98
N GLY A 73 12.97 -5.80 7.90
CA GLY A 73 12.70 -6.43 6.59
C GLY A 73 11.90 -5.58 5.62
N PHE A 74 11.49 -4.37 6.00
CA PHE A 74 10.89 -3.44 5.06
C PHE A 74 11.94 -2.93 4.07
N SER A 75 11.67 -3.09 2.77
CA SER A 75 12.64 -2.76 1.71
C SER A 75 12.45 -1.36 1.11
N HIS A 76 11.32 -0.71 1.39
CA HIS A 76 10.99 0.60 0.80
C HIS A 76 11.40 1.79 1.67
N GLY A 77 11.31 2.99 1.09
CA GLY A 77 11.57 4.27 1.76
C GLY A 77 10.43 4.77 2.65
N GLY A 78 10.67 5.90 3.32
CA GLY A 78 9.75 6.53 4.28
C GLY A 78 8.38 6.89 3.71
N THR A 79 8.31 7.32 2.44
CA THR A 79 7.05 7.68 1.76
C THR A 79 6.09 6.49 1.67
N LEU A 80 6.57 5.34 1.19
CA LEU A 80 5.72 4.14 1.08
C LEU A 80 5.36 3.58 2.45
N ARG A 81 6.26 3.72 3.43
CA ARG A 81 5.95 3.35 4.82
C ARG A 81 4.78 4.17 5.39
N ALA A 82 4.79 5.49 5.18
CA ALA A 82 3.69 6.36 5.59
C ALA A 82 2.37 5.96 4.89
N LEU A 83 2.41 5.65 3.59
CA LEU A 83 1.21 5.19 2.89
C LEU A 83 0.68 3.86 3.45
N ILE A 84 1.54 2.89 3.77
CA ILE A 84 1.09 1.61 4.37
C ILE A 84 0.45 1.84 5.75
N LEU A 85 0.92 2.85 6.51
CA LEU A 85 0.27 3.24 7.76
C LEU A 85 -1.11 3.84 7.53
N ASP A 86 -1.28 4.70 6.51
CA ASP A 86 -2.59 5.22 6.10
C ASP A 86 -3.52 4.06 5.69
N PHE A 87 -3.05 3.12 4.87
CA PHE A 87 -3.79 1.92 4.49
C PHE A 87 -4.23 1.08 5.70
N ALA A 88 -3.34 0.88 6.68
CA ALA A 88 -3.69 0.15 7.89
C ALA A 88 -4.72 0.90 8.75
N GLU A 89 -4.69 2.23 8.77
CA GLU A 89 -5.70 3.04 9.44
C GLU A 89 -7.07 2.93 8.75
N PHE A 90 -7.11 2.99 7.42
CA PHE A 90 -8.31 2.71 6.62
C PHE A 90 -8.87 1.33 6.94
N ILE A 91 -8.06 0.27 6.87
CA ILE A 91 -8.49 -1.10 7.16
C ILE A 91 -9.10 -1.19 8.57
N ARG A 92 -8.43 -0.58 9.56
CA ARG A 92 -8.84 -0.65 10.97
C ARG A 92 -10.13 0.11 11.25
N THR A 93 -10.33 1.28 10.65
CA THR A 93 -11.36 2.24 11.08
C THR A 93 -12.46 2.47 10.06
N GLY A 94 -12.21 2.17 8.79
CA GLY A 94 -13.07 2.55 7.66
C GLY A 94 -13.11 4.06 7.38
N LYS A 95 -12.32 4.86 8.08
CA LYS A 95 -12.22 6.30 7.82
C LYS A 95 -11.32 6.54 6.63
N TYR A 96 -11.67 7.56 5.84
CA TYR A 96 -10.79 8.10 4.81
C TYR A 96 -9.50 8.58 5.45
N THR A 97 -8.39 7.99 5.04
CA THR A 97 -7.06 8.21 5.62
C THR A 97 -6.09 8.34 4.45
N ASN A 98 -5.54 9.54 4.25
CA ASN A 98 -4.55 9.81 3.22
C ASN A 98 -3.66 10.95 3.68
N GLY A 99 -2.37 10.69 3.81
CA GLY A 99 -1.38 11.66 4.25
C GLY A 99 -1.37 11.91 5.76
N ASN A 100 -2.20 11.22 6.55
CA ASN A 100 -2.24 11.36 8.01
C ASN A 100 -0.92 10.92 8.64
N ASN A 101 -0.23 9.96 8.01
CA ASN A 101 1.06 9.44 8.46
C ASN A 101 2.25 10.13 7.77
N GLY A 102 2.03 11.28 7.12
CA GLY A 102 3.04 12.11 6.48
C GLY A 102 3.10 11.97 4.96
N TYR A 103 3.98 12.76 4.35
CA TYR A 103 4.27 12.81 2.91
C TYR A 103 3.08 13.08 1.98
N GLY A 104 1.84 13.23 2.45
CA GLY A 104 0.67 13.56 1.61
C GLY A 104 -0.05 12.36 0.97
N GLY A 105 0.35 11.13 1.31
CA GLY A 105 -0.27 9.90 0.80
C GLY A 105 -0.18 9.78 -0.73
N LEU A 106 -1.30 9.44 -1.38
CA LEU A 106 -1.38 9.34 -2.85
C LEU A 106 -1.32 10.70 -3.57
N TYR A 107 -1.57 11.81 -2.87
CA TYR A 107 -1.42 13.17 -3.42
C TYR A 107 0.00 13.72 -3.31
N CYS A 108 0.94 12.95 -2.76
CA CYS A 108 2.34 13.37 -2.69
C CYS A 108 2.93 13.53 -4.11
N PRO A 109 3.60 14.63 -4.45
CA PRO A 109 4.23 14.80 -5.76
C PRO A 109 5.59 14.08 -5.87
N HIS A 110 6.15 13.57 -4.77
CA HIS A 110 7.50 13.00 -4.74
C HIS A 110 7.60 11.52 -5.17
N TRP A 111 6.54 10.97 -5.75
CA TRP A 111 6.54 9.59 -6.24
C TRP A 111 7.42 9.43 -7.50
N GLY A 112 7.73 10.53 -8.19
CA GLY A 112 8.49 10.52 -9.44
C GLY A 112 7.72 9.89 -10.59
N TYR A 113 6.39 9.93 -10.52
CA TYR A 113 5.49 9.61 -11.61
C TYR A 113 5.33 10.82 -12.53
N SER A 114 4.84 10.59 -13.76
CA SER A 114 4.23 11.67 -14.51
C SER A 114 2.88 12.04 -13.89
N ASP A 115 2.41 13.25 -14.17
CA ASP A 115 1.13 13.74 -13.64
C ASP A 115 -0.04 12.83 -14.06
N GLU A 116 0.03 12.24 -15.27
CA GLU A 116 -0.99 11.33 -15.77
C GLU A 116 -1.08 10.04 -14.93
N VAL A 117 0.06 9.37 -14.70
CA VAL A 117 0.11 8.12 -13.91
C VAL A 117 -0.33 8.37 -12.47
N GLN A 118 0.07 9.50 -11.89
CA GLN A 118 -0.38 9.86 -10.54
C GLN A 118 -1.90 10.06 -10.50
N GLN A 119 -2.46 10.73 -11.52
CA GLN A 119 -3.90 10.94 -11.62
C GLN A 119 -4.67 9.62 -11.84
N GLU A 120 -4.13 8.68 -12.61
CA GLU A 120 -4.69 7.33 -12.77
C GLU A 120 -4.79 6.60 -11.44
N ILE A 121 -3.71 6.57 -10.65
CA ILE A 121 -3.70 5.93 -9.32
C ILE A 121 -4.72 6.60 -8.38
N ILE A 122 -4.80 7.92 -8.38
CA ILE A 122 -5.76 8.68 -7.57
C ILE A 122 -7.20 8.36 -8.00
N ASN A 123 -7.47 8.31 -9.30
CA ASN A 123 -8.80 8.02 -9.84
C ASN A 123 -9.22 6.59 -9.49
N TYR A 124 -8.33 5.61 -9.67
CA TYR A 124 -8.58 4.24 -9.28
C TYR A 124 -8.84 4.12 -7.77
N ALA A 125 -8.04 4.80 -6.94
CA ALA A 125 -8.23 4.85 -5.49
C ALA A 125 -9.59 5.44 -5.08
N LYS A 126 -10.14 6.40 -5.83
CA LYS A 126 -11.50 6.93 -5.62
C LYS A 126 -12.57 5.92 -6.04
N GLU A 127 -12.39 5.29 -7.20
CA GLU A 127 -13.31 4.28 -7.76
C GLU A 127 -13.53 3.12 -6.79
N ILE A 128 -12.45 2.57 -6.23
CA ILE A 128 -12.51 1.43 -5.29
C ILE A 128 -12.87 1.84 -3.85
N GLY A 129 -13.10 3.14 -3.60
CA GLY A 129 -13.57 3.67 -2.32
C GLY A 129 -12.51 3.88 -1.24
N TYR A 130 -11.21 3.87 -1.57
CA TYR A 130 -10.15 4.23 -0.60
C TYR A 130 -10.08 5.75 -0.38
N LEU A 131 -10.09 6.54 -1.46
CA LEU A 131 -10.20 7.99 -1.41
C LEU A 131 -11.66 8.43 -1.52
N ARG A 132 -11.99 9.63 -1.00
CA ARG A 132 -13.27 10.25 -1.32
C ARG A 132 -13.28 10.58 -2.81
N GLY A 133 -14.29 10.07 -3.52
CA GLY A 133 -14.65 10.58 -4.83
C GLY A 133 -14.86 12.10 -4.76
N ALA A 134 -14.53 12.80 -5.83
CA ALA A 134 -15.02 14.17 -5.98
C ALA A 134 -16.55 14.10 -5.93
N LYS A 135 -17.17 14.90 -5.05
CA LYS A 135 -18.62 15.09 -5.07
C LYS A 135 -19.03 15.78 -6.35
#